data_AF-A0A929ELJ0-F1
#
_entry.id   AF-A0A929ELJ0-F1
#
_cell.length_a   1.000
_cell.length_b   1.000
_cell.length_c   1.000
_cell.angle_alpha   90.00
_cell.angle_beta   90.00
_cell.angle_gamma   90.00
#
_symmetry.space_group_name_H-M   'P 1'
#
loop_
_entity.id
_entity.type
_entity.pdbx_description
1 polymer ?
#
loop_
_entity_poly.entity_id
_entity_poly.type
_entity_poly.pdbx_seq_one_letter_code
_entity_poly.pdbx_strand_id
1 'polypeptide(L)'
;MANIDIYDAIVIGAGHAGIEAALALARSGHEVMVVTMSVDTIGQMSCNPAIGGIAKGHLVKEIDALGGEMARAIDETGLQFRTINA
;
A
#
# COMPACT_ATOMS: atom_id res chain seq x y z
N MET A 1 -18.81 -30.97 2.52
CA MET A 1 -17.45 -30.66 3.00
C MET A 1 -17.22 -29.18 2.72
N ALA A 2 -16.77 -28.40 3.71
CA ALA A 2 -16.35 -27.03 3.44
C ALA A 2 -15.11 -27.09 2.54
N ASN A 3 -15.10 -26.32 1.46
CA ASN A 3 -13.92 -26.16 0.62
C ASN A 3 -12.93 -25.32 1.43
N ILE A 4 -11.74 -25.86 1.72
CA ILE A 4 -10.68 -25.12 2.39
C ILE A 4 -9.75 -24.63 1.28
N ASP A 5 -9.87 -23.35 0.94
CA ASP A 5 -8.92 -22.71 0.04
C ASP A 5 -7.61 -22.49 0.80
N ILE A 6 -6.49 -22.92 0.20
CA ILE A 6 -5.15 -22.79 0.77
C ILE A 6 -4.49 -21.59 0.10
N TYR A 7 -4.13 -20.58 0.90
CA TYR A 7 -3.39 -19.41 0.43
C TYR A 7 -1.92 -19.52 0.87
N ASP A 8 -1.01 -19.03 0.04
CA ASP A 8 0.41 -18.92 0.38
C ASP A 8 0.65 -17.89 1.49
N ALA A 9 -0.17 -16.84 1.53
CA ALA A 9 -0.12 -15.82 2.57
C ALA A 9 -1.49 -15.21 2.87
N ILE A 10 -1.67 -14.80 4.13
CA ILE A 10 -2.85 -14.06 4.59
C ILE A 10 -2.38 -12.72 5.18
N VAL A 11 -2.82 -11.63 4.58
CA VAL A 11 -2.56 -10.27 5.08
C VAL A 11 -3.78 -9.77 5.86
N ILE A 12 -3.58 -9.47 7.14
CA ILE A 12 -4.64 -8.97 8.01
C ILE A 12 -4.58 -7.44 8.06
N GLY A 13 -5.57 -6.80 7.46
CA GLY A 13 -5.72 -5.35 7.34
C GLY A 13 -5.36 -4.84 5.95
N ALA A 14 -6.20 -3.96 5.41
CA ALA A 14 -6.03 -3.34 4.09
C ALA A 14 -5.68 -1.83 4.18
N GLY A 15 -4.91 -1.45 5.20
CA GLY A 15 -4.30 -0.11 5.31
C GLY A 15 -3.01 -0.01 4.49
N HIS A 16 -2.31 1.13 4.61
CA HIS A 16 -1.10 1.43 3.84
C HIS A 16 -0.05 0.29 3.83
N ALA A 17 0.26 -0.28 5.00
CA ALA A 17 1.21 -1.39 5.10
C ALA A 17 0.68 -2.70 4.52
N GLY A 18 -0.62 -2.98 4.72
CA GLY A 18 -1.26 -4.20 4.21
C GLY A 18 -1.35 -4.21 2.69
N ILE A 19 -1.61 -3.07 2.08
CA ILE A 19 -1.62 -2.91 0.61
C ILE A 19 -0.25 -3.24 0.04
N GLU A 20 0.82 -2.60 0.54
CA GLU A 20 2.18 -2.87 0.05
C GLU A 20 2.59 -4.34 0.27
N ALA A 21 2.28 -4.91 1.42
CA ALA A 21 2.57 -6.32 1.70
C ALA A 21 1.83 -7.28 0.76
N ALA A 22 0.52 -7.07 0.59
CA ALA A 22 -0.31 -7.91 -0.26
C ALA A 22 0.12 -7.83 -1.73
N LEU A 23 0.38 -6.61 -2.23
CA LEU A 23 0.82 -6.41 -3.60
C LEU A 23 2.21 -6.98 -3.85
N ALA A 24 3.15 -6.82 -2.93
CA ALA A 24 4.49 -7.40 -3.06
C ALA A 24 4.42 -8.93 -3.17
N LEU A 25 3.63 -9.59 -2.31
CA LEU A 25 3.45 -11.04 -2.33
C LEU A 25 2.74 -11.52 -3.61
N ALA A 26 1.64 -10.87 -3.99
CA ALA A 26 0.85 -11.25 -5.16
C ALA A 26 1.63 -11.04 -6.47
N ARG A 27 2.37 -9.94 -6.60
CA ARG A 27 3.24 -9.68 -7.77
C ARG A 27 4.42 -10.64 -7.87
N SER A 28 4.80 -11.24 -6.75
CA SER A 28 5.82 -12.30 -6.70
C SER A 28 5.24 -13.69 -7.03
N GLY A 29 3.97 -13.78 -7.40
CA GLY A 29 3.33 -15.02 -7.86
C GLY A 29 2.66 -15.86 -6.78
N HIS A 30 2.50 -15.34 -5.56
CA HIS A 30 1.84 -16.04 -4.45
C HIS A 30 0.33 -15.82 -4.46
N GLU A 31 -0.43 -16.83 -4.02
CA GLU A 31 -1.86 -16.70 -3.76
C GLU A 31 -2.07 -16.02 -2.39
N VAL A 32 -2.61 -14.80 -2.39
CA VAL A 32 -2.70 -13.95 -1.19
C VAL A 32 -4.15 -13.63 -0.85
N MET A 33 -4.57 -13.95 0.37
CA MET A 33 -5.83 -13.48 0.92
C MET A 33 -5.62 -12.21 1.75
N VAL A 34 -6.39 -11.16 1.46
CA VAL A 34 -6.44 -9.96 2.30
C VAL A 34 -7.73 -9.97 3.10
N VAL A 35 -7.61 -9.89 4.42
CA VAL A 35 -8.75 -9.79 5.34
C VAL A 35 -8.83 -8.37 5.86
N THR A 36 -9.96 -7.70 5.66
CA THR A 36 -10.20 -6.34 6.16
C THR A 36 -11.57 -6.25 6.82
N MET A 37 -11.71 -5.34 7.79
CA MET A 37 -12.99 -5.09 8.46
C MET A 37 -14.00 -4.40 7.56
N SER A 38 -13.54 -3.61 6.59
CA SER A 38 -14.36 -2.98 5.56
C SER A 38 -13.58 -2.84 4.27
N VAL A 39 -14.24 -3.14 3.15
CA VAL A 39 -13.71 -2.96 1.80
C VAL A 39 -13.76 -1.49 1.37
N ASP A 40 -14.66 -0.70 1.94
CA ASP A 40 -14.82 0.72 1.61
C ASP A 40 -13.68 1.59 2.16
N THR A 41 -12.93 1.07 3.12
CA THR A 41 -11.84 1.79 3.81
C THR A 41 -10.44 1.32 3.37
N ILE A 42 -10.33 0.56 2.28
CA ILE A 42 -9.05 0.13 1.74
C ILE A 42 -8.23 1.35 1.34
N GLY A 43 -7.02 1.48 1.88
CA GLY A 43 -6.13 2.60 1.57
C GLY A 43 -6.57 3.95 2.13
N GLN A 44 -7.53 3.98 3.07
CA GLN A 44 -8.01 5.21 3.67
C GLN A 44 -6.88 5.97 4.40
N MET A 45 -6.76 7.27 4.09
CA MET A 45 -5.89 8.19 4.80
C MET A 45 -6.59 8.74 6.04
N SER A 46 -6.25 8.23 7.23
CA SER A 46 -6.94 8.55 8.49
C SER A 46 -6.47 9.84 9.18
N CYS A 47 -5.38 10.44 8.71
CA CYS A 47 -4.76 11.61 9.33
C CYS A 47 -4.75 12.80 8.37
N ASN A 48 -3.60 13.17 7.83
CA ASN A 48 -3.49 14.27 6.89
C ASN A 48 -3.58 13.77 5.45
N PRO A 49 -4.23 14.50 4.53
CA PRO A 49 -4.30 14.18 3.10
C PRO A 49 -2.99 14.54 2.39
N ALA A 50 -1.86 14.04 2.89
CA ALA A 50 -0.53 14.27 2.33
C ALA A 50 0.35 13.02 2.42
N ILE A 51 1.12 12.77 1.36
CA ILE A 51 2.15 11.73 1.26
C ILE A 51 3.51 12.41 1.07
N GLY A 52 4.55 11.86 1.69
CA GLY A 52 5.89 12.45 1.67
C GLY A 52 6.18 13.42 2.82
N GLY A 53 7.13 14.31 2.62
CA GLY A 53 7.77 15.13 3.66
C GLY A 53 9.25 14.80 3.82
N ILE A 54 9.92 15.31 4.87
CA ILE A 54 11.40 15.28 4.95
C ILE A 54 11.92 13.85 4.94
N ALA A 55 11.53 13.03 5.93
CA ALA A 55 11.91 11.62 5.96
C ALA A 55 10.97 10.74 5.13
N LYS A 56 9.67 11.03 5.18
CA LYS A 56 8.63 10.23 4.50
C LYS A 56 8.79 10.22 2.98
N GLY A 57 9.27 11.31 2.37
CA GLY A 57 9.53 11.37 0.93
C GLY A 57 10.60 10.37 0.47
N HIS A 58 11.64 10.16 1.30
CA HIS A 58 12.66 9.14 1.05
C HIS A 58 12.04 7.74 1.09
N LEU A 59 11.26 7.42 2.14
CA LEU A 59 10.57 6.13 2.25
C LEU A 59 9.64 5.85 1.07
N VAL A 60 8.88 6.85 0.61
CA VAL A 60 8.01 6.70 -0.57
C VAL A 60 8.82 6.37 -1.82
N LYS A 61 9.98 7.02 -2.02
CA LYS A 61 10.88 6.75 -3.15
C LYS A 61 11.59 5.41 -3.04
N GLU A 62 11.91 4.96 -1.84
CA GLU A 62 12.44 3.61 -1.60
C GLU A 62 11.39 2.54 -1.90
N ILE A 63 10.14 2.74 -1.46
CA ILE A 63 9.01 1.85 -1.78
C ILE A 63 8.80 1.78 -3.30
N ASP A 64 8.83 2.92 -3.99
CA ASP A 64 8.73 2.98 -5.46
C ASP A 64 9.84 2.19 -6.15
N ALA A 65 11.08 2.38 -5.72
CA ALA A 65 12.23 1.66 -6.27
C ALA A 65 12.13 0.13 -6.07
N LEU A 66 11.46 -0.31 -5.01
CA LEU A 66 11.17 -1.72 -4.74
C LEU A 66 9.93 -2.24 -5.49
N GLY A 67 9.21 -1.39 -6.23
CA GLY A 67 8.03 -1.75 -7.01
C GLY A 67 6.71 -1.72 -6.21
N GLY A 68 6.70 -1.00 -5.08
CA GLY A 68 5.48 -0.71 -4.33
C GLY A 68 4.57 0.31 -5.02
N GLU A 69 3.38 0.53 -4.47
CA GLU A 69 2.34 1.34 -5.12
C GLU A 69 2.18 2.75 -4.57
N MET A 70 2.66 3.05 -3.37
CA MET A 70 2.42 4.33 -2.70
C MET A 70 2.82 5.55 -3.55
N ALA A 71 3.94 5.47 -4.27
CA ALA A 71 4.39 6.56 -5.14
C ALA A 71 3.48 6.75 -6.36
N ARG A 72 3.03 5.66 -7.00
CA ARG A 72 2.12 5.72 -8.14
C ARG A 72 0.75 6.26 -7.74
N ALA A 73 0.24 5.77 -6.60
CA ALA A 73 -1.03 6.22 -6.06
C ALA A 73 -1.04 7.74 -5.76
N ILE A 74 0.04 8.29 -5.20
CA ILE A 74 0.11 9.75 -4.97
C ILE A 74 0.32 10.53 -6.26
N ASP A 75 1.07 10.00 -7.24
CA ASP A 75 1.25 10.67 -8.53
C ASP A 75 -0.08 10.78 -9.29
N GLU A 76 -0.98 9.79 -9.18
CA GLU A 76 -2.30 9.80 -9.82
C GLU A 76 -3.34 10.66 -9.08
N THR A 77 -3.23 10.77 -7.75
CA THR A 77 -4.28 11.40 -6.91
C THR A 77 -3.86 12.74 -6.28
N GLY A 78 -2.58 13.10 -6.41
CA GLY A 78 -1.99 14.30 -5.82
C GLY A 78 -2.46 15.58 -6.50
N LEU A 79 -2.90 16.55 -5.71
CA LEU A 79 -3.30 17.88 -6.20
C LEU A 79 -2.15 18.90 -6.18
N GLN A 80 -1.14 18.69 -5.34
CA GLN A 80 -0.01 19.60 -5.17
C GLN A 80 1.28 18.83 -4.90
N PHE A 81 2.35 19.22 -5.58
CA PHE A 81 3.69 18.67 -5.39
C PHE A 81 4.69 19.77 -5.05
N ARG A 82 5.52 19.54 -4.04
CA ARG A 82 6.57 20.48 -3.61
C ARG A 82 7.79 19.73 -3.09
N THR A 83 8.96 20.07 -3.62
CA THR A 83 10.24 19.70 -3.01
C THR A 83 10.52 20.63 -1.83
N ILE A 84 10.89 20.05 -0.69
CA ILE A 84 11.23 20.78 0.53
C ILE A 84 12.74 20.71 0.75
N ASN A 85 13.32 21.80 1.25
CA ASN A 85 14.77 21.93 1.50
C ASN A 85 15.65 21.62 0.27
N ALA A 86 15.25 22.15 -0.89
CA ALA A 86 16.06 22.15 -2.12
C ALA A 86 17.09 23.27 -2.12
#